data_AF-A0A2M6WFA0-F1
#
_entry.id   AF-A0A2M6WFA0-F1
#
_cell.length_a   1.000
_cell.length_b   1.000
_cell.length_c   1.000
_cell.angle_alpha   90.00
_cell.angle_beta   90.00
_cell.angle_gamma   90.00
#
_symmetry.space_group_name_H-M   'P 1'
#
loop_
_entity.id
_entity.type
_entity.pdbx_description
1 polymer ?
#
loop_
_entity_poly.entity_id
_entity_poly.type
_entity_poly.pdbx_seq_one_letter_code
_entity_poly.pdbx_strand_id
1 'polypeptide(L)'
;MEYAMGYQEYYTAITKPFFAPPEWVFGLAWGIIYPLIALAAVYILYLVYKKRADWKLFLILVLNMIGNIVFTPLQLLLPGELWASLDILFVLATVALLQWYAWRVSKLLFILLLPYLLWGTFATVLQITIFFLN
;
A
#
# COMPACT_ATOMS: atom_id res chain seq x y z
N MET A 1 -15.54 21.69 -17.55
CA MET A 1 -14.99 21.09 -16.32
C MET A 1 -14.88 19.61 -16.59
N GLU A 2 -13.68 19.16 -16.91
CA GLU A 2 -13.39 17.74 -17.14
C GLU A 2 -13.57 17.02 -15.80
N TYR A 3 -14.58 16.16 -15.70
CA TYR A 3 -14.74 15.33 -14.51
C TYR A 3 -13.50 14.44 -14.42
N ALA A 4 -12.78 14.50 -13.29
CA ALA A 4 -11.69 13.57 -13.04
C ALA A 4 -12.26 12.15 -13.15
N MET A 5 -11.64 11.34 -14.01
CA MET A 5 -12.06 9.98 -14.29
C MET A 5 -12.17 9.19 -12.98
N GLY A 6 -13.30 8.52 -12.75
CA GLY A 6 -13.48 7.66 -11.59
C GLY A 6 -12.58 6.43 -11.67
N TYR A 7 -12.23 5.82 -10.53
CA TYR A 7 -11.39 4.61 -10.53
C TYR A 7 -12.00 3.47 -11.36
N GLN A 8 -13.32 3.30 -11.34
CA GLN A 8 -14.04 2.31 -12.13
C GLN A 8 -13.91 2.56 -13.64
N GLU A 9 -14.01 3.83 -14.06
CA GLU A 9 -13.86 4.23 -15.47
C GLU A 9 -12.42 3.97 -15.93
N TYR A 10 -11.43 4.39 -15.14
CA TYR A 10 -10.02 4.11 -15.37
C TYR A 10 -9.77 2.60 -15.49
N TYR A 11 -10.23 1.83 -14.50
CA TYR A 11 -9.98 0.40 -14.43
C TYR A 11 -10.62 -0.36 -15.59
N THR A 12 -11.73 0.14 -16.13
CA THR A 12 -12.39 -0.43 -17.31
C THR A 12 -11.64 -0.07 -18.60
N ALA A 13 -11.08 1.13 -18.69
CA ALA A 13 -10.40 1.65 -19.89
C ALA A 13 -9.02 1.02 -20.17
N ILE A 14 -8.28 0.64 -19.14
CA ILE A 14 -6.92 0.09 -19.29
C ILE A 14 -6.87 -1.36 -19.77
N THR A 15 -5.81 -1.71 -20.50
CA THR A 15 -5.44 -3.10 -20.77
C THR A 15 -4.90 -3.75 -19.50
N LYS A 16 -5.48 -4.89 -19.09
CA LYS A 16 -5.18 -5.58 -17.83
C LYS A 16 -4.61 -6.97 -18.10
N PRO A 17 -3.70 -7.48 -17.26
CA PRO A 17 -3.27 -8.87 -17.35
C PRO A 17 -4.38 -9.83 -16.92
N PHE A 18 -4.27 -11.11 -17.32
CA PHE A 18 -5.28 -12.13 -17.04
C PHE A 18 -5.53 -12.40 -15.54
N PHE A 19 -4.57 -12.04 -14.67
CA PHE A 19 -4.66 -12.23 -13.22
C PHE A 19 -5.22 -10.99 -12.49
N ALA A 20 -5.55 -9.92 -13.21
CA ALA A 20 -6.17 -8.74 -12.63
C ALA A 20 -7.54 -9.11 -12.03
N PRO A 21 -7.78 -8.82 -10.74
CA PRO A 21 -9.02 -9.21 -10.09
C PRO A 21 -10.15 -8.23 -10.43
N PRO A 22 -11.41 -8.60 -10.21
CA PRO A 22 -12.51 -7.64 -10.25
C PRO A 22 -12.29 -6.44 -9.30
N GLU A 23 -12.81 -5.26 -9.66
CA GLU A 23 -12.60 -4.01 -8.92
C GLU A 23 -13.02 -4.07 -7.43
N TRP A 24 -14.05 -4.85 -7.10
CA TRP A 24 -14.54 -4.96 -5.72
C TRP A 24 -13.55 -5.67 -4.78
N VAL A 25 -12.62 -6.47 -5.33
CA VAL A 25 -11.59 -7.17 -4.55
C VAL A 25 -10.64 -6.17 -3.90
N PHE A 26 -10.34 -5.04 -4.55
CA PHE A 26 -9.51 -3.98 -3.97
C PHE A 26 -10.18 -3.38 -2.73
N GLY A 27 -11.48 -3.09 -2.80
CA GLY A 27 -12.26 -2.58 -1.67
C GLY A 27 -12.27 -3.56 -0.50
N LEU A 28 -12.44 -4.85 -0.76
CA LEU A 28 -12.40 -5.89 0.27
C LEU A 28 -11.02 -6.02 0.92
N ALA A 29 -9.95 -6.05 0.11
CA ALA A 29 -8.58 -6.16 0.61
C ALA A 29 -8.22 -4.97 1.52
N TRP A 30 -8.46 -3.75 1.04
CA TRP A 30 -8.18 -2.54 1.82
C TRP A 30 -9.10 -2.38 3.04
N GLY A 31 -10.35 -2.85 2.95
CA GLY A 31 -11.27 -2.91 4.09
C GLY A 31 -10.76 -3.76 5.25
N ILE A 32 -9.93 -4.76 4.98
CA ILE A 32 -9.26 -5.59 5.99
C ILE A 32 -7.92 -4.99 6.41
N ILE A 33 -7.13 -4.52 5.44
CA ILE A 33 -5.76 -4.05 5.67
C ILE A 33 -5.74 -2.76 6.50
N TYR A 34 -6.59 -1.78 6.22
CA TYR A 34 -6.56 -0.50 6.94
C TYR A 34 -6.82 -0.63 8.45
N PRO A 35 -7.82 -1.41 8.91
CA PRO A 35 -7.98 -1.70 10.34
C PRO A 35 -6.74 -2.34 10.98
N LEU A 36 -6.08 -3.28 10.29
CA LEU A 36 -4.87 -3.92 10.79
C LEU A 36 -3.69 -2.94 10.89
N ILE A 37 -3.54 -2.06 9.90
CA ILE A 37 -2.54 -0.97 9.93
C ILE A 37 -2.84 -0.02 11.09
N ALA A 38 -4.09 0.36 11.31
CA ALA A 38 -4.46 1.23 12.43
C ALA A 38 -4.14 0.59 13.79
N LEU A 39 -4.45 -0.70 13.96
CA LEU A 39 -4.08 -1.47 15.15
C LEU A 39 -2.56 -1.54 15.32
N ALA A 40 -1.81 -1.78 14.23
CA ALA A 40 -0.36 -1.78 14.23
C ALA A 40 0.21 -0.41 14.63
N ALA A 41 -0.35 0.69 14.14
CA ALA A 41 0.05 2.05 14.49
C ALA A 41 -0.09 2.32 15.99
N VAL A 42 -1.27 2.01 16.55
CA VAL A 42 -1.53 2.15 17.99
C VAL A 42 -0.57 1.28 18.81
N TYR A 43 -0.33 0.05 18.37
CA TYR A 43 0.58 -0.86 19.06
C TYR A 43 2.04 -0.40 18.99
N ILE A 44 2.49 0.16 17.86
CA ILE A 44 3.82 0.79 17.74
C ILE A 44 3.94 1.93 18.75
N LEU A 45 2.97 2.84 18.82
CA LEU A 45 2.98 3.97 19.77
C LEU A 45 3.04 3.47 21.21
N TYR A 46 2.28 2.42 21.54
CA TYR A 46 2.34 1.78 22.85
C TYR A 46 3.74 1.22 23.17
N LEU A 47 4.37 0.53 22.21
CA LEU A 47 5.72 0.01 22.38
C LEU A 47 6.77 1.11 22.53
N VAL A 48 6.63 2.22 21.78
CA VAL A 48 7.51 3.39 21.93
C VAL A 48 7.35 4.02 23.32
N TYR A 49 6.12 4.21 23.79
CA TYR A 49 5.85 4.70 25.15
C TYR A 49 6.49 3.81 26.23
N LYS A 50 6.47 2.48 26.02
CA LYS A 50 7.13 1.50 26.89
C LYS A 50 8.64 1.38 26.67
N LYS A 51 9.24 2.22 25.81
CA LYS A 51 10.66 2.19 25.43
C LYS A 51 11.12 0.84 24.87
N ARG A 52 10.21 0.10 24.22
CA ARG A 52 10.46 -1.20 23.56
C ARG A 52 10.63 -1.07 22.05
N ALA A 53 10.35 0.10 21.48
CA ALA A 53 10.54 0.42 20.07
C ALA A 53 11.06 1.85 19.92
N ASP A 54 11.76 2.11 18.82
CA ASP A 54 12.20 3.46 18.43
C ASP A 54 11.06 4.19 17.69
N TRP A 55 10.91 5.49 17.91
CA TRP A 55 9.97 6.36 17.18
C TRP A 55 10.16 6.30 15.66
N LYS A 56 11.37 5.98 15.18
CA LYS A 56 11.65 5.74 13.75
C LYS A 56 10.71 4.72 13.12
N LEU A 57 10.27 3.70 13.87
CA LEU A 57 9.33 2.70 13.36
C LEU A 57 7.98 3.32 13.00
N PHE A 58 7.50 4.26 13.81
CA PHE A 58 6.28 5.01 13.55
C PHE A 58 6.44 5.95 12.35
N LEU A 59 7.60 6.61 12.22
CA LEU A 59 7.88 7.47 11.07
C LEU A 59 7.89 6.70 9.73
N ILE A 60 8.44 5.48 9.72
CA ILE A 60 8.41 4.61 8.52
C ILE A 60 6.97 4.28 8.15
N LEU A 61 6.12 3.97 9.13
CA LEU A 61 4.70 3.71 8.88
C LEU A 61 3.98 4.95 8.30
N VAL A 62 4.21 6.14 8.88
CA VAL A 62 3.63 7.39 8.37
C VAL A 62 4.07 7.66 6.93
N LEU A 63 5.36 7.52 6.64
CA LEU A 63 5.90 7.71 5.30
C LEU A 63 5.28 6.74 4.29
N ASN A 64 5.13 5.47 4.68
CA ASN A 64 4.47 4.46 3.88
C ASN A 64 2.99 4.80 3.62
N MET A 65 2.27 5.32 4.61
CA MET A 65 0.88 5.76 4.46
C MET A 65 0.72 6.97 3.56
N ILE A 66 1.69 7.90 3.55
CA ILE A 66 1.69 9.00 2.58
C ILE A 66 1.78 8.45 1.15
N GLY A 67 2.72 7.55 0.87
CA GLY A 67 2.81 6.91 -0.44
C GLY A 67 1.50 6.18 -0.80
N ASN A 68 0.96 5.40 0.13
CA ASN A 68 -0.28 4.66 -0.08
C ASN A 68 -1.49 5.57 -0.43
N ILE A 69 -1.61 6.73 0.21
CA ILE A 69 -2.66 7.72 -0.08
C ILE A 69 -2.42 8.41 -1.43
N VAL A 70 -1.15 8.68 -1.77
CA VAL A 70 -0.74 9.37 -2.99
C VAL A 70 -0.86 8.49 -4.24
N PHE A 71 -0.79 7.17 -4.09
CA PHE A 71 -0.92 6.20 -5.19
C PHE A 71 -2.14 6.47 -6.09
N THR A 72 -3.35 6.54 -5.52
CA THR A 72 -4.59 6.71 -6.31
C THR A 72 -4.65 8.05 -7.06
N PRO A 73 -4.31 9.20 -6.45
CA PRO A 73 -4.13 10.44 -7.19
C PRO A 73 -3.12 10.35 -8.33
N LEU A 74 -1.95 9.73 -8.12
CA LEU A 74 -0.96 9.57 -9.19
C LEU A 74 -1.51 8.72 -10.34
N GLN A 75 -2.30 7.69 -10.02
CA GLN A 75 -2.91 6.79 -10.98
C GLN A 75 -3.98 7.44 -11.85
N LEU A 76 -4.79 8.34 -11.27
CA LEU A 76 -5.95 8.92 -11.94
C LEU A 76 -5.70 10.29 -12.55
N LEU A 77 -4.78 11.08 -11.97
CA LEU A 77 -4.59 12.48 -12.34
C LEU A 77 -3.38 12.71 -13.26
N LEU A 78 -2.39 11.82 -13.24
CA LEU A 78 -1.21 11.95 -14.09
C LEU A 78 -1.36 11.08 -15.34
N PRO A 79 -0.80 11.52 -16.48
CA PRO A 79 -0.85 10.75 -17.71
C PRO A 79 0.05 9.52 -17.63
N GLY A 80 -0.52 8.37 -17.99
CA GLY A 80 0.17 7.08 -18.07
C GLY A 80 0.51 6.47 -16.71
N GLU A 81 1.18 5.32 -16.76
CA GLU A 81 1.29 4.40 -15.61
C GLU A 81 2.61 4.54 -14.83
N LEU A 82 3.54 5.39 -15.29
CA LEU A 82 4.90 5.49 -14.75
C LEU A 82 4.91 5.98 -13.30
N TRP A 83 4.16 7.03 -12.99
CA TRP A 83 4.20 7.67 -11.67
C TRP A 83 3.61 6.78 -10.58
N ALA A 84 2.47 6.14 -10.86
CA ALA A 84 1.88 5.15 -9.98
C ALA A 84 2.79 3.92 -9.80
N SER A 85 3.51 3.51 -10.86
CA SER A 85 4.49 2.43 -10.80
C SER A 85 5.70 2.73 -9.91
N LEU A 86 6.22 3.96 -9.96
CA LEU A 86 7.31 4.38 -9.08
C LEU A 86 6.84 4.48 -7.62
N ASP A 87 5.64 5.01 -7.39
CA ASP A 87 5.07 5.12 -6.06
C ASP A 87 4.78 3.75 -5.44
N ILE A 88 4.19 2.80 -6.18
CA ILE A 88 3.91 1.47 -5.62
C ILE A 88 5.19 0.71 -5.26
N LEU A 89 6.30 0.94 -5.98
CA LEU A 89 7.61 0.40 -5.61
C LEU A 89 8.13 1.03 -4.32
N PHE A 90 7.92 2.33 -4.14
CA PHE A 90 8.24 3.03 -2.90
C PHE A 90 7.38 2.51 -1.73
N VAL A 91 6.08 2.33 -1.93
CA VAL A 91 5.16 1.74 -0.94
C VAL A 91 5.62 0.33 -0.58
N LEU A 92 5.94 -0.52 -1.56
CA LEU A 92 6.44 -1.88 -1.32
C LEU A 92 7.73 -1.89 -0.51
N ALA A 93 8.71 -1.04 -0.89
CA ALA A 93 9.98 -0.94 -0.20
C ALA A 93 9.81 -0.50 1.26
N THR A 94 8.94 0.49 1.50
CA THR A 94 8.69 1.00 2.85
C THR A 94 7.89 0.03 3.72
N VAL A 95 6.92 -0.72 3.17
CA VAL A 95 6.23 -1.77 3.95
C VAL A 95 7.14 -2.97 4.22
N ALA A 96 8.03 -3.33 3.29
CA ALA A 96 9.03 -4.38 3.52
C ALA A 96 10.02 -3.98 4.63
N LEU A 97 10.46 -2.71 4.63
CA LEU A 97 11.28 -2.15 5.70
C LEU A 97 10.53 -2.17 7.04
N LEU A 98 9.25 -1.77 7.04
CA LEU A 98 8.40 -1.81 8.23
C LEU A 98 8.28 -3.25 8.77
N GLN A 99 8.07 -4.24 7.90
CA GLN A 99 7.97 -5.65 8.25
C GLN A 99 9.27 -6.17 8.88
N TRP A 100 10.42 -5.78 8.34
CA TRP A 100 11.73 -6.17 8.87
C TRP A 100 11.97 -5.65 10.29
N TYR A 101 11.65 -4.39 10.55
CA TYR A 101 11.73 -3.85 11.91
C TYR A 101 10.68 -4.49 12.83
N ALA A 102 9.46 -4.71 12.34
CA ALA A 102 8.40 -5.34 13.11
C ALA A 102 8.81 -6.74 13.60
N TRP A 103 9.45 -7.56 12.75
CA TRP A 103 9.96 -8.87 13.13
C TRP A 103 10.92 -8.82 14.33
N ARG A 104 11.76 -7.79 14.40
CA ARG A 104 12.75 -7.61 15.47
C ARG A 104 12.14 -7.08 16.77
N VAL A 105 11.03 -6.35 16.67
CA VAL A 105 10.39 -5.67 17.80
C VAL A 105 9.28 -6.52 18.42
N SER A 106 8.38 -7.10 17.61
CA SER A 106 7.25 -7.89 18.10
C SER A 106 6.66 -8.79 17.02
N LYS A 107 6.52 -10.08 17.34
CA LYS A 107 5.82 -11.05 16.48
C LYS A 107 4.39 -10.63 16.15
N LEU A 108 3.69 -10.02 17.10
CA LEU A 108 2.33 -9.54 16.87
C LEU A 108 2.30 -8.44 15.81
N LEU A 109 3.23 -7.49 15.89
CA LEU A 109 3.32 -6.40 14.91
C LEU A 109 3.63 -6.93 13.51
N PHE A 110 4.53 -7.90 13.40
CA PHE A 110 4.81 -8.58 12.14
C PHE A 110 3.56 -9.26 11.56
N ILE A 111 2.78 -9.98 12.38
CA ILE A 111 1.57 -10.66 11.94
C ILE A 111 0.50 -9.65 11.47
N LEU A 112 0.32 -8.54 12.20
CA LEU A 112 -0.65 -7.51 11.83
C LEU A 112 -0.35 -6.87 10.47
N LEU A 113 0.93 -6.68 10.15
CA LEU A 113 1.37 -6.04 8.90
C LEU A 113 1.59 -7.02 7.75
N LEU A 114 1.60 -8.33 8.03
CA LEU A 114 1.84 -9.35 7.01
C LEU A 114 0.82 -9.33 5.86
N PRO A 115 -0.51 -9.20 6.11
CA PRO A 115 -1.49 -9.07 5.03
C PRO A 115 -1.22 -7.86 4.12
N TYR A 116 -0.73 -6.76 4.71
CA TYR A 116 -0.39 -5.57 3.95
C TYR A 116 0.82 -5.81 3.03
N LEU A 117 1.88 -6.47 3.52
CA LEU A 117 3.04 -6.80 2.67
C LEU A 117 2.66 -7.72 1.50
N LEU A 118 1.82 -8.73 1.77
CA LEU A 118 1.37 -9.67 0.73
C LEU A 118 0.55 -8.96 -0.35
N TRP A 119 -0.41 -8.13 0.08
CA TRP A 119 -1.21 -7.33 -0.85
C TRP A 119 -0.38 -6.29 -1.60
N GLY A 120 0.54 -5.60 -0.92
CA GLY A 120 1.46 -4.65 -1.54
C GLY A 120 2.30 -5.31 -2.62
N THR A 121 2.82 -6.51 -2.37
CA THR A 121 3.58 -7.28 -3.37
C THR A 121 2.72 -7.62 -4.59
N PHE A 122 1.49 -8.09 -4.36
CA PHE A 122 0.54 -8.36 -5.45
C PHE A 122 0.21 -7.10 -6.26
N ALA A 123 -0.11 -6.00 -5.58
CA ALA A 123 -0.43 -4.72 -6.19
C ALA A 123 0.74 -4.17 -7.01
N THR A 124 1.98 -4.32 -6.54
CA THR A 124 3.17 -3.95 -7.32
C THR A 124 3.28 -4.78 -8.59
N VAL A 125 3.17 -6.11 -8.51
CA VAL A 125 3.23 -6.96 -9.72
C VAL A 125 2.13 -6.57 -10.71
N LEU A 126 0.91 -6.34 -10.22
CA LEU A 126 -0.20 -5.90 -11.04
C LEU A 126 0.08 -4.56 -11.74
N GLN A 127 0.49 -3.54 -10.97
CA GLN A 127 0.73 -2.19 -11.49
C GLN A 127 1.88 -2.16 -12.50
N ILE A 128 2.99 -2.84 -12.21
CA ILE A 128 4.11 -2.93 -13.14
C ILE A 128 3.71 -3.65 -14.42
N THR A 129 2.85 -4.67 -14.33
CA THR A 129 2.32 -5.34 -15.52
C THR A 129 1.42 -4.42 -16.34
N ILE A 130 0.55 -3.64 -15.68
CA ILE A 130 -0.29 -2.62 -16.34
C ILE A 130 0.59 -1.57 -17.06
N PHE A 131 1.68 -1.13 -16.45
CA PHE A 131 2.64 -0.21 -17.06
C PHE A 131 3.31 -0.74 -18.33
N PHE A 132 3.55 -2.05 -18.44
CA PHE A 132 4.11 -2.62 -19.67
C PHE A 132 3.06 -2.89 -20.75
N LEU A 133 1.77 -2.92 -20.40
CA LEU A 133 0.68 -3.21 -21.32
C LEU A 133 0.05 -1.95 -21.95
N ASN A 134 0.32 -0.76 -21.41
CA ASN A 134 -0.29 0.51 -21.82
C ASN A 134 0.79 1.60 -21.96
#